data_AF-A0A3N0I2R9-F1
#
_entry.id   AF-A0A3N0I2R9-F1
#
_cell.length_a   1.000
_cell.length_b   1.000
_cell.length_c   1.000
_cell.angle_alpha   90.00
_cell.angle_beta   90.00
_cell.angle_gamma   90.00
#
_symmetry.space_group_name_H-M   'P 1'
#
loop_
_entity.id
_entity.type
_entity.pdbx_description
1 polymer ?
#
loop_
_entity_poly.entity_id
_entity_poly.type
_entity_poly.pdbx_seq_one_letter_code
_entity_poly.pdbx_strand_id
1 'polypeptide(L)' 'MTKKKMLSFKVDEEVYHRLKQYAFEQHQSMSSIITRWIMEAPVKNEDDYKQSELPAKEK' A
#
# COMPACT_ATOMS: atom_id res chain seq x y z
N MET A 1 -15.75 -15.12 4.25
CA MET A 1 -14.73 -14.54 5.17
C MET A 1 -13.72 -13.77 4.34
N THR A 2 -13.62 -12.46 4.51
CA THR A 2 -12.69 -11.61 3.75
C THR A 2 -11.26 -11.85 4.26
N LYS A 3 -10.34 -12.27 3.39
CA LYS A 3 -8.93 -12.49 3.76
C LYS A 3 -8.26 -11.14 4.02
N LYS A 4 -7.95 -10.83 5.29
CA LYS A 4 -7.13 -9.66 5.64
C LYS A 4 -5.66 -10.01 5.42
N LYS A 5 -4.97 -9.23 4.60
CA LYS A 5 -3.52 -9.33 4.39
C LYS A 5 -2.83 -8.17 5.10
N MET A 6 -1.88 -8.47 5.97
CA MET A 6 -1.02 -7.46 6.59
C MET A 6 0.10 -7.09 5.61
N LEU A 7 0.31 -5.79 5.41
CA LEU A 7 1.39 -5.27 4.58
C LEU A 7 2.36 -4.49 5.46
N SER A 8 3.65 -4.69 5.22
CA SER A 8 4.73 -3.96 5.86
C SER A 8 5.66 -3.47 4.77
N PHE A 9 5.96 -2.18 4.79
CA PHE A 9 6.84 -1.53 3.83
C PHE A 9 7.67 -0.49 4.55
N LYS A 10 8.79 -0.12 3.94
CA LYS A 10 9.65 0.97 4.42
C LYS A 10 9.37 2.20 3.59
N VAL A 11 9.45 3.36 4.22
CA VAL A 11 9.39 4.67 3.58
C VAL A 11 10.60 5.47 4.03
N ASP A 12 10.98 6.46 3.23
CA ASP A 12 12.00 7.42 3.63
C ASP A 12 11.59 8.16 4.91
N GLU A 13 12.58 8.53 5.71
CA GLU A 13 12.38 9.18 7.01
C GLU A 13 11.59 10.49 6.88
N GLU A 14 11.90 11.31 5.88
CA GLU A 14 11.16 12.54 5.62
C GLU A 14 9.67 12.27 5.33
N VAL A 15 9.39 11.26 4.50
CA VAL A 15 8.01 10.85 4.16
C VAL A 15 7.29 10.34 5.41
N TYR A 16 7.97 9.56 6.24
CA TYR A 16 7.43 9.10 7.52
C TYR A 16 7.03 10.26 8.44
N HIS A 17 7.89 11.28 8.60
CA HIS A 17 7.59 12.43 9.45
C HIS A 17 6.39 13.23 8.94
N ARG A 18 6.32 13.47 7.61
CA ARG A 18 5.18 14.17 6.99
C ARG A 18 3.88 13.38 7.18
N LEU A 19 3.90 12.07 6.96
CA LEU A 19 2.73 11.19 7.18
C LEU A 19 2.28 11.21 8.64
N LYS A 20 3.23 11.18 9.57
CA LYS A 20 2.94 11.21 11.00
C LYS A 20 2.30 12.53 11.42
N GLN A 21 2.82 13.65 10.94
CA GLN A 21 2.25 14.97 11.22
C GLN A 21 0.85 15.09 10.63
N TYR A 22 0.66 14.72 9.37
CA TYR A 22 -0.66 14.72 8.74
C TYR A 22 -1.66 13.84 9.49
N ALA A 23 -1.23 12.67 9.95
CA ALA A 23 -2.07 11.78 10.74
C ALA A 23 -2.52 12.38 12.08
N PHE A 24 -1.60 13.09 12.74
CA PHE A 24 -1.90 13.82 13.95
C PHE A 24 -2.94 14.94 13.70
N GLU A 25 -2.77 15.72 12.63
CA GLU A 25 -3.69 16.81 12.26
C GLU A 25 -5.11 16.31 11.93
N GLN A 26 -5.23 15.11 11.38
CA GLN A 26 -6.52 14.48 11.04
C GLN A 26 -7.13 13.69 12.20
N HIS A 27 -6.50 13.64 13.38
CA HIS A 27 -6.90 12.82 14.52
C HIS A 27 -7.08 11.33 14.17
N GLN A 28 -6.26 10.81 13.26
CA GLN A 28 -6.32 9.43 12.78
C GLN A 28 -4.98 8.72 12.92
N SER A 29 -4.98 7.38 12.92
CA SER A 29 -3.74 6.63 12.84
C SER A 29 -3.15 6.70 11.42
N MET A 30 -1.82 6.65 11.32
CA MET A 30 -1.14 6.57 10.01
C MET A 30 -1.66 5.42 9.15
N SER A 31 -1.90 4.25 9.75
CA SER A 31 -2.42 3.09 9.04
C SER A 31 -3.83 3.32 8.48
N SER A 32 -4.70 4.03 9.21
CA SER A 32 -6.05 4.38 8.75
C SER A 32 -6.00 5.31 7.55
N ILE A 33 -5.17 6.35 7.62
CA ILE A 33 -5.01 7.32 6.53
C ILE A 33 -4.43 6.67 5.28
N ILE A 34 -3.37 5.88 5.42
CA ILE A 34 -2.75 5.19 4.29
C ILE A 34 -3.76 4.24 3.63
N THR A 35 -4.52 3.50 4.44
CA THR A 35 -5.57 2.61 3.92
C THR A 35 -6.62 3.40 3.18
N ARG A 36 -7.08 4.51 3.74
CA ARG A 36 -8.07 5.39 3.12
C ARG A 36 -7.57 5.94 1.79
N TRP A 37 -6.35 6.46 1.73
CA TRP A 37 -5.76 6.96 0.49
C TRP A 37 -5.60 5.89 -0.57
N ILE A 38 -5.21 4.66 -0.20
CA ILE A 38 -5.12 3.55 -1.16
C ILE A 38 -6.49 3.19 -1.71
N MET A 39 -7.55 3.25 -0.88
CA MET A 39 -8.93 2.95 -1.30
C MET A 39 -9.57 4.08 -2.10
N GLU A 40 -9.22 5.33 -1.82
CA GLU A 40 -9.73 6.52 -2.52
C GLU A 40 -8.91 6.87 -3.78
N ALA A 41 -7.69 6.32 -3.91
CA ALA A 41 -6.87 6.51 -5.09
C ALA A 41 -7.66 6.02 -6.32
N PRO A 42 -7.82 6.85 -7.37
CA PRO A 42 -8.46 6.41 -8.59
C PRO A 42 -7.68 5.21 -9.10
N VAL A 43 -8.35 4.06 -9.18
CA VAL A 43 -7.75 2.83 -9.69
C VAL A 43 -7.42 3.10 -11.16
N LYS A 44 -6.19 3.50 -11.43
CA LYS A 44 -5.59 3.30 -12.74
C LYS A 44 -5.44 1.78 -12.83
N ASN A 45 -6.45 1.13 -13.40
CA ASN A 45 -6.36 -0.26 -13.79
C ASN A 45 -5.25 -0.35 -14.85
N GLU A 46 -4.00 -0.41 -14.41
CA GLU A 46 -2.92 -1.00 -15.20
C GLU A 46 -3.08 -2.51 -15.04
N ASP A 47 -4.05 -3.06 -15.77
CA ASP A 47 -4.29 -4.49 -16.00
C ASP A 47 -3.10 -5.19 -16.73
N ASP A 48 -1.85 -4.80 -16.46
CA ASP A 48 -0.66 -5.35 -17.13
C ASP A 48 0.49 -5.74 -16.17
N TYR A 49 0.25 -5.79 -14.85
CA TYR A 49 1.20 -6.50 -13.97
C TYR A 49 0.87 -8.00 -13.99
N LYS A 50 1.18 -8.61 -15.13
CA LYS A 50 1.11 -10.04 -15.47
C LYS A 50 1.38 -10.93 -14.25
N GLN A 51 0.31 -11.37 -13.61
CA GLN A 51 0.31 -12.45 -12.66
C GLN A 51 0.18 -13.77 -13.44
N SER A 52 1.29 -14.28 -13.99
CA SER A 52 1.56 -15.66 -14.51
C SER A 52 2.71 -15.59 -15.54
N GLU A 53 3.83 -16.32 -15.49
CA GLU A 53 4.32 -17.45 -14.69
C GLU A 53 5.86 -17.34 -14.60
N LEU A 54 6.46 -17.79 -13.49
CA LEU A 54 7.90 -18.05 -13.44
C LEU A 54 8.22 -19.14 -14.48
N PRO A 55 9.26 -19.02 -15.33
CA PRO A 55 9.71 -20.16 -16.11
C PRO A 55 10.22 -21.24 -15.14
N ALA A 56 9.45 -22.32 -14.98
CA ALA A 56 9.91 -23.50 -14.30
C ALA A 56 11.10 -24.05 -15.10
N LYS A 57 12.24 -24.16 -14.41
CA LYS A 57 13.53 -24.57 -14.95
C LYS A 57 13.46 -25.83 -15.83
N GLU A 58 14.21 -25.77 -16.92
CA GLU A 58 14.64 -26.87 -17.78
C GLU A 58 15.10 -28.11 -16.97
N LYS A 59 14.71 -29.29 -17.48
CA LYS A 59 15.41 -30.55 -17.32
C LYS A 59 15.34 -31.33 -18.62
#